data_AF-A0A6L9ZXM6-F1
#
_entry.id   AF-A0A6L9ZXM6-F1
#
_cell.length_a   1.000
_cell.length_b   1.000
_cell.length_c   1.000
_cell.angle_alpha   90.00
_cell.angle_beta   90.00
_cell.angle_gamma   90.00
#
_symmetry.space_group_name_H-M   'P 1'
#
loop_
_entity.id
_entity.type
_entity.pdbx_description
1 polymer ?
#
loop_
_entity_poly.entity_id
_entity_poly.type
_entity_poly.pdbx_seq_one_letter_code
_entity_poly.pdbx_strand_id
1 'polypeptide(L)'
;MPTPKNIDYPRHGNIEYLKEIPYKRKNQTTGQRQASMRNIVCQVVKLAEIFVCVVAIESLDFTKKKSIARSEEGKVYNEMLILLSTGMFREAILSRCRRFGVELIKVNPAFTSVIGMINYMAKYGLKSGTATALVIGRRALKLSDKDTKVFVETGGCQQT
;
A
#
# COMPACT_ATOMS: atom_id res chain seq x y z
N MET A 1 -20.12 -7.09 -16.91
CA MET A 1 -18.99 -6.90 -15.99
C MET A 1 -17.76 -6.60 -16.84
N PRO A 2 -16.96 -5.55 -16.57
CA PRO A 2 -15.69 -5.39 -17.27
C PRO A 2 -14.80 -6.57 -16.87
N THR A 3 -14.35 -7.33 -17.85
CA THR A 3 -13.39 -8.42 -17.68
C THR A 3 -12.05 -7.85 -17.22
N PRO A 4 -11.32 -8.50 -16.30
CA PRO A 4 -9.98 -8.07 -15.94
C PRO A 4 -9.13 -8.02 -17.22
N LYS A 5 -8.52 -6.87 -17.50
CA LYS A 5 -7.56 -6.75 -18.59
C LYS A 5 -6.44 -7.75 -18.28
N ASN A 6 -6.11 -8.61 -19.24
CA ASN A 6 -5.04 -9.59 -19.14
C ASN A 6 -3.70 -8.81 -19.22
N ILE A 7 -3.31 -8.20 -18.12
CA ILE A 7 -2.13 -7.35 -17.99
C ILE A 7 -1.01 -8.21 -17.42
N ASP A 8 0.07 -8.39 -18.19
CA ASP A 8 1.29 -9.07 -17.72
C ASP A 8 2.10 -8.06 -16.88
N TYR A 9 1.90 -8.08 -15.56
CA TYR A 9 2.66 -7.24 -14.62
C TYR A 9 4.11 -7.74 -14.52
N PRO A 10 5.12 -6.85 -14.41
CA PRO A 10 6.50 -7.24 -14.21
C PRO A 10 6.65 -8.18 -13.00
N ARG A 11 7.01 -9.44 -13.29
CA ARG A 11 6.87 -10.58 -12.35
C ARG A 11 7.92 -10.64 -11.25
N HIS A 12 8.90 -9.73 -11.23
CA HIS A 12 10.00 -9.77 -10.25
C HIS A 12 9.63 -9.15 -8.89
N GLY A 13 8.61 -8.29 -8.84
CA GLY A 13 8.17 -7.64 -7.60
C GLY A 13 9.21 -6.69 -7.00
N ASN A 14 9.91 -5.96 -7.87
CA ASN A 14 10.85 -4.89 -7.50
C ASN A 14 10.13 -3.53 -7.57
N ILE A 15 10.73 -2.50 -6.95
CA ILE A 15 10.20 -1.14 -7.04
C ILE A 15 10.63 -0.54 -8.38
N GLU A 16 9.67 -0.23 -9.23
CA GLU A 16 9.90 0.53 -10.49
C GLU A 16 9.59 2.02 -10.31
N TYR A 17 8.64 2.33 -9.44
CA TYR A 17 8.22 3.69 -9.16
C TYR A 17 7.86 3.84 -7.67
N LEU A 18 8.33 4.94 -7.08
CA LEU A 18 8.05 5.29 -5.69
C LEU A 18 7.52 6.72 -5.60
N LYS A 19 6.33 6.87 -5.01
CA LYS A 19 5.78 8.17 -4.63
C LYS A 19 5.13 8.10 -3.26
N GLU A 20 5.58 8.95 -2.35
CA GLU A 20 4.91 9.16 -1.07
C GLU A 20 3.82 10.23 -1.24
N ILE A 21 2.58 9.90 -0.86
CA ILE A 21 1.46 10.85 -0.88
C ILE A 21 1.16 11.26 0.57
N PRO A 22 1.47 12.51 0.95
CA PRO A 22 1.27 12.95 2.33
C PRO A 22 -0.21 13.05 2.67
N TYR A 23 -0.61 12.52 3.83
CA TYR A 23 -1.95 12.71 4.39
C TYR A 23 -1.88 13.69 5.56
N LYS A 24 -2.49 14.87 5.39
CA LYS A 24 -2.61 15.85 6.46
C LYS A 24 -3.70 15.39 7.44
N ARG A 25 -3.32 15.21 8.71
CA ARG A 25 -4.23 14.75 9.77
C ARG A 25 -4.72 15.88 10.69
N LYS A 26 -3.78 16.72 11.16
CA LYS A 26 -4.06 17.75 12.18
C LYS A 26 -4.73 18.98 11.55
N ASN A 27 -5.53 19.68 12.37
CA ASN A 27 -6.17 20.95 12.04
C ASN A 27 -7.14 20.87 10.84
N GLN A 28 -7.97 19.82 10.78
CA GLN A 28 -8.97 19.63 9.73
C GLN A 28 -10.32 19.21 10.30
N THR A 29 -11.41 19.72 9.71
CA THR A 29 -12.78 19.25 9.98
C THR A 29 -12.98 17.83 9.42
N THR A 30 -14.01 17.13 9.88
CA THR A 30 -14.34 15.80 9.34
C THR A 30 -14.53 15.84 7.83
N GLY A 31 -15.27 16.82 7.30
CA GLY A 31 -15.49 17.00 5.86
C GLY A 31 -14.19 17.22 5.07
N GLN A 32 -13.28 18.06 5.57
CA GLN A 32 -11.97 18.28 4.96
C GLN A 32 -11.12 17.01 4.95
N ARG A 33 -11.14 16.21 6.02
CA ARG A 33 -10.46 14.92 6.06
C ARG A 33 -11.03 13.95 5.03
N GLN A 34 -12.36 13.89 4.87
CA GLN A 34 -12.98 13.04 3.86
C GLN A 34 -12.57 13.45 2.44
N ALA A 35 -12.58 14.76 2.15
CA ALA A 35 -12.19 15.30 0.85
C ALA A 35 -10.71 15.02 0.55
N SER A 36 -9.83 15.27 1.52
CA SER A 36 -8.40 14.94 1.44
C SER A 36 -8.19 13.46 1.15
N MET A 37 -8.87 12.57 1.88
CA MET A 37 -8.80 11.13 1.66
C MET A 37 -9.27 10.72 0.25
N ARG A 38 -10.40 11.25 -0.22
CA ARG A 38 -10.91 10.99 -1.58
C ARG A 38 -9.93 11.48 -2.65
N ASN A 39 -9.26 12.61 -2.43
CA ASN A 39 -8.24 13.13 -3.34
C ASN A 39 -7.00 12.22 -3.41
N ILE A 40 -6.55 11.68 -2.26
CA ILE A 40 -5.45 10.70 -2.21
C ILE A 40 -5.84 9.43 -2.95
N VAL A 41 -7.02 8.88 -2.67
CA VAL A 41 -7.55 7.71 -3.38
C VAL A 41 -7.60 7.94 -4.89
N CYS A 42 -8.04 9.13 -5.32
CA CYS A 42 -8.05 9.47 -6.74
C CYS A 42 -6.63 9.47 -7.34
N GLN A 43 -5.64 9.99 -6.63
CA GLN A 43 -4.25 9.98 -7.09
C GLN A 43 -3.71 8.56 -7.22
N VAL A 44 -3.96 7.70 -6.23
CA VAL A 44 -3.52 6.29 -6.24
C VAL A 44 -4.12 5.54 -7.42
N VAL A 45 -5.44 5.64 -7.64
CA VAL A 45 -6.10 4.91 -8.74
C VAL A 45 -5.68 5.45 -10.11
N LYS A 46 -5.44 6.76 -10.25
CA LYS A 46 -4.89 7.33 -11.48
C LYS A 46 -3.49 6.81 -11.78
N LEU A 47 -2.63 6.70 -10.77
CA LEU A 47 -1.30 6.09 -10.96
C LEU A 47 -1.42 4.63 -11.40
N ALA A 48 -2.30 3.87 -10.76
CA ALA A 48 -2.56 2.49 -11.17
C ALA A 48 -3.08 2.40 -12.60
N GLU A 49 -3.95 3.31 -13.04
CA GLU A 49 -4.38 3.37 -14.44
C GLU A 49 -3.23 3.66 -15.41
N ILE A 50 -2.39 4.65 -15.09
CA ILE A 50 -1.23 5.06 -15.91
C ILE A 50 -0.21 3.93 -16.04
N PHE A 51 0.13 3.28 -14.92
CA PHE A 51 1.09 2.17 -14.90
C PHE A 51 0.47 0.85 -15.33
N VAL A 52 -0.83 0.84 -15.68
CA VAL A 52 -1.56 -0.39 -16.05
C VAL A 52 -1.37 -1.43 -14.93
N CYS A 53 -1.66 -0.96 -13.72
CA CYS A 53 -1.56 -1.45 -12.35
C CYS A 53 -2.74 -2.16 -11.70
N VAL A 54 -2.55 -3.19 -10.86
CA VAL A 54 -3.49 -3.46 -9.75
C VAL A 54 -3.17 -2.59 -8.54
N VAL A 55 -4.15 -2.38 -7.66
CA VAL A 55 -3.96 -1.78 -6.34
C VAL A 55 -4.06 -2.87 -5.27
N ALA A 56 -3.09 -2.93 -4.37
CA ALA A 56 -3.08 -3.86 -3.25
C ALA A 56 -3.30 -3.14 -1.91
N ILE A 57 -4.15 -3.69 -1.06
CA ILE A 57 -4.39 -3.18 0.31
C ILE A 57 -4.37 -4.33 1.31
N GLU A 58 -3.97 -4.05 2.55
CA GLU A 58 -4.08 -5.02 3.63
C GLU A 58 -5.53 -5.20 4.10
N SER A 59 -5.90 -6.46 4.34
CA SER A 59 -7.16 -6.82 4.97
C SER A 59 -7.04 -6.72 6.50
N LEU A 60 -6.88 -5.51 7.04
CA LEU A 60 -6.80 -5.29 8.48
C LEU A 60 -8.17 -5.48 9.15
N ASP A 61 -8.29 -6.50 9.99
CA ASP A 61 -9.44 -6.69 10.88
C ASP A 61 -9.12 -6.09 12.26
N PHE A 62 -9.76 -4.97 12.57
CA PHE A 62 -9.56 -4.26 13.84
C PHE A 62 -10.60 -4.62 14.90
N THR A 63 -11.55 -5.51 14.59
CA THR A 63 -12.60 -5.91 15.55
C THR A 63 -12.02 -6.56 16.81
N LYS A 64 -10.82 -7.14 16.73
CA LYS A 64 -10.15 -7.88 17.80
C LYS A 64 -9.27 -7.05 18.75
N LYS A 65 -8.98 -5.77 18.48
CA LYS A 65 -8.03 -4.94 19.27
C LYS A 65 -8.69 -3.87 20.15
N LYS A 66 -9.83 -4.18 20.76
CA LYS A 66 -10.52 -3.27 21.70
C LYS A 66 -9.81 -3.08 23.05
N SER A 67 -8.80 -3.90 23.37
CA SER A 67 -8.17 -3.95 24.71
C SER A 67 -7.05 -2.94 24.97
N ILE A 68 -6.51 -2.26 23.95
CA ILE A 68 -5.40 -1.27 24.08
C ILE A 68 -5.93 0.17 24.28
N ALA A 69 -7.24 0.37 24.28
CA ALA A 69 -7.89 1.70 24.25
C ALA A 69 -7.74 2.55 25.54
N ARG A 70 -6.90 2.16 26.51
CA ARG A 70 -6.79 2.83 27.82
C ARG A 70 -5.61 3.82 27.95
N SER A 71 -4.68 3.90 26.99
CA SER A 71 -3.59 4.89 27.00
C SER A 71 -3.89 6.09 26.09
N GLU A 72 -3.30 7.26 26.37
CA GLU A 72 -3.41 8.48 25.54
C GLU A 72 -2.91 8.24 24.09
N GLU A 73 -1.79 7.50 23.95
CA GLU A 73 -1.25 7.06 22.66
C GLU A 73 -2.20 6.06 21.98
N GLY A 74 -2.82 5.18 22.76
CA GLY A 74 -3.85 4.24 22.33
C GLY A 74 -5.08 4.96 21.77
N LYS A 75 -5.50 6.09 22.33
CA LYS A 75 -6.61 6.92 21.80
C LYS A 75 -6.26 7.56 20.46
N VAL A 76 -5.10 8.22 20.35
CA VAL A 76 -4.65 8.83 19.08
C VAL A 76 -4.45 7.76 17.99
N TYR A 77 -3.94 6.59 18.37
CA TYR A 77 -3.83 5.43 17.49
C TYR A 77 -5.19 4.87 17.12
N ASN A 78 -6.12 4.74 18.05
CA ASN A 78 -7.46 4.21 17.80
C ASN A 78 -8.33 5.17 16.99
N GLU A 79 -8.19 6.49 17.15
CA GLU A 79 -8.85 7.49 16.28
C GLU A 79 -8.27 7.48 14.86
N MET A 80 -6.96 7.29 14.72
CA MET A 80 -6.31 7.09 13.42
C MET A 80 -6.81 5.82 12.77
N LEU A 81 -6.91 4.74 13.54
CA LEU A 81 -7.50 3.49 13.11
C LEU A 81 -8.96 3.70 12.77
N ILE A 82 -9.75 4.44 13.53
CA ILE A 82 -11.16 4.72 13.19
C ILE A 82 -11.20 5.42 11.83
N LEU A 83 -10.57 6.57 11.62
CA LEU A 83 -10.58 7.24 10.29
C LEU A 83 -10.00 6.40 9.13
N LEU A 84 -9.00 5.54 9.39
CA LEU A 84 -8.37 4.67 8.39
C LEU A 84 -9.15 3.34 8.19
N SER A 85 -9.89 2.88 9.18
CA SER A 85 -10.57 1.57 9.25
C SER A 85 -12.08 1.64 9.08
N THR A 86 -12.72 2.78 9.34
CA THR A 86 -14.18 2.94 9.37
C THR A 86 -14.75 3.12 7.97
N GLY A 87 -14.65 2.11 7.11
CA GLY A 87 -15.39 2.08 5.83
C GLY A 87 -14.92 3.10 4.80
N MET A 88 -14.86 4.40 5.09
CA MET A 88 -14.63 5.49 4.15
C MET A 88 -13.43 5.30 3.21
N PHE A 89 -12.24 4.98 3.72
CA PHE A 89 -11.09 4.72 2.83
C PHE A 89 -11.35 3.49 1.95
N ARG A 90 -11.84 2.40 2.56
CA ARG A 90 -12.16 1.14 1.88
C ARG A 90 -13.24 1.32 0.81
N GLU A 91 -14.31 2.03 1.12
CA GLU A 91 -15.39 2.37 0.21
C GLU A 91 -14.92 3.32 -0.88
N ALA A 92 -14.12 4.35 -0.53
CA ALA A 92 -13.58 5.27 -1.52
C ALA A 92 -12.66 4.55 -2.51
N ILE A 93 -11.70 3.74 -2.04
CA ILE A 93 -10.77 3.01 -2.90
C ILE A 93 -11.52 1.94 -3.71
N LEU A 94 -12.45 1.20 -3.11
CA LEU A 94 -13.26 0.20 -3.79
C LEU A 94 -14.11 0.82 -4.89
N SER A 95 -14.84 1.90 -4.57
CA SER A 95 -15.68 2.64 -5.51
C SER A 95 -14.85 3.22 -6.66
N ARG A 96 -13.68 3.81 -6.36
CA ARG A 96 -12.82 4.40 -7.37
C ARG A 96 -12.16 3.35 -8.26
N CYS A 97 -11.65 2.27 -7.68
CA CYS A 97 -11.10 1.15 -8.45
C CYS A 97 -12.14 0.56 -9.41
N ARG A 98 -13.36 0.29 -8.91
CA ARG A 98 -14.50 -0.17 -9.74
C ARG A 98 -14.83 0.78 -10.89
N ARG A 99 -14.86 2.09 -10.62
CA ARG A 99 -15.18 3.11 -11.62
C ARG A 99 -14.16 3.18 -12.75
N PHE A 100 -12.88 2.92 -12.46
CA PHE A 100 -11.77 3.03 -13.44
C PHE A 100 -11.33 1.67 -13.98
N GLY A 101 -12.01 0.57 -13.63
CA GLY A 101 -11.64 -0.77 -14.06
C GLY A 101 -10.28 -1.23 -13.52
N VAL A 102 -9.85 -0.68 -12.38
CA VAL A 102 -8.63 -1.09 -11.68
C VAL A 102 -8.98 -2.19 -10.67
N GLU A 103 -8.23 -3.27 -10.68
CA GLU A 103 -8.43 -4.37 -9.73
C GLU A 103 -7.88 -4.00 -8.35
N LEU A 104 -8.65 -4.31 -7.30
CA LEU A 104 -8.27 -4.11 -5.90
C LEU A 104 -8.05 -5.47 -5.22
N ILE A 105 -6.79 -5.79 -4.92
CA ILE A 105 -6.40 -7.04 -4.26
C ILE A 105 -6.29 -6.80 -2.76
N LYS A 106 -6.93 -7.66 -1.98
CA LYS A 106 -6.78 -7.70 -0.52
C LYS A 106 -5.73 -8.73 -0.15
N VAL A 107 -4.74 -8.33 0.63
CA VAL A 107 -3.67 -9.24 1.10
C VAL A 107 -3.78 -9.52 2.60
N ASN A 108 -3.21 -10.64 3.02
CA ASN A 108 -3.08 -10.98 4.43
C ASN A 108 -2.16 -9.94 5.13
N PRO A 109 -2.62 -9.26 6.21
CA PRO A 109 -1.80 -8.29 6.94
C PRO A 109 -0.74 -8.92 7.86
N ALA A 110 -0.69 -10.25 8.01
CA ALA A 110 0.16 -10.90 8.99
C ALA A 110 1.64 -10.50 8.83
N PHE A 111 2.17 -9.84 9.86
CA PHE A 111 3.57 -9.47 10.03
C PHE A 111 4.17 -8.57 8.94
N THR A 112 3.36 -7.92 8.10
CA THR A 112 3.86 -7.11 6.96
C THR A 112 4.83 -6.01 7.38
N SER A 113 4.57 -5.33 8.50
CA SER A 113 5.46 -4.28 9.02
C SER A 113 6.81 -4.83 9.49
N VAL A 114 6.80 -5.97 10.18
CA VAL A 114 8.02 -6.63 10.69
C VAL A 114 8.84 -7.18 9.52
N ILE A 115 8.18 -7.84 8.57
CA ILE A 115 8.81 -8.37 7.35
C ILE A 115 9.38 -7.24 6.50
N GLY A 116 8.63 -6.14 6.33
CA GLY A 116 9.06 -4.94 5.63
C GLY A 116 10.36 -4.39 6.24
N MET A 117 10.36 -4.24 7.55
CA MET A 117 11.51 -3.75 8.31
C MET A 117 12.74 -4.64 8.13
N ILE A 118 12.59 -5.95 8.35
CA ILE A 118 13.72 -6.88 8.35
C ILE A 118 14.27 -7.10 6.93
N ASN A 119 13.40 -7.28 5.94
CA ASN A 119 13.83 -7.74 4.62
C ASN A 119 14.13 -6.60 3.64
N TYR A 120 13.54 -5.41 3.84
CA TYR A 120 13.50 -4.39 2.79
C TYR A 120 14.02 -3.01 3.21
N MET A 121 13.95 -2.62 4.48
CA MET A 121 14.40 -1.28 4.89
C MET A 121 15.90 -1.09 4.67
N ALA A 122 16.74 -1.93 5.27
CA ALA A 122 18.19 -1.82 5.13
C ALA A 122 18.65 -2.13 3.69
N LYS A 123 18.02 -3.12 3.05
CA LYS A 123 18.37 -3.56 1.69
C LYS A 123 18.17 -2.49 0.62
N TYR A 124 17.11 -1.68 0.74
CA TYR A 124 16.73 -0.68 -0.28
C TYR A 124 16.76 0.77 0.24
N GLY A 125 17.23 1.01 1.47
CA GLY A 125 17.22 2.34 2.09
C GLY A 125 15.81 2.92 2.27
N LEU A 126 14.80 2.06 2.50
CA LEU A 126 13.39 2.46 2.52
C LEU A 126 12.93 2.88 3.92
N LYS A 127 11.96 3.80 3.96
CA LYS A 127 11.16 4.06 5.17
C LYS A 127 10.30 2.85 5.50
N SER A 128 9.96 2.68 6.78
CA SER A 128 9.14 1.56 7.27
C SER A 128 7.80 1.40 6.54
N GLY A 129 7.10 2.51 6.26
CA GLY A 129 5.85 2.50 5.50
C GLY A 129 6.04 1.99 4.06
N THR A 130 7.08 2.47 3.37
CA THR A 130 7.40 2.05 2.00
C THR A 130 7.84 0.59 1.94
N ALA A 131 8.63 0.14 2.90
CA ALA A 131 9.04 -1.26 3.01
C ALA A 131 7.82 -2.18 3.25
N THR A 132 6.87 -1.75 4.08
CA THR A 132 5.60 -2.46 4.28
C THR A 132 4.78 -2.50 2.99
N ALA A 133 4.69 -1.39 2.25
CA ALA A 133 4.01 -1.31 0.97
C ALA A 133 4.60 -2.28 -0.08
N LEU A 134 5.93 -2.46 -0.07
CA LEU A 134 6.59 -3.43 -0.93
C LEU A 134 6.17 -4.87 -0.58
N VAL A 135 6.09 -5.23 0.70
CA VAL A 135 5.58 -6.56 1.12
C VAL A 135 4.14 -6.78 0.65
N ILE A 136 3.28 -5.76 0.80
CA ILE A 136 1.88 -5.81 0.35
C ILE A 136 1.81 -6.06 -1.17
N GLY A 137 2.57 -5.30 -1.96
CA GLY A 137 2.60 -5.46 -3.42
C GLY A 137 3.11 -6.84 -3.84
N ARG A 138 4.18 -7.33 -3.21
CA ARG A 138 4.75 -8.66 -3.47
C ARG A 138 3.76 -9.79 -3.16
N ARG A 139 3.04 -9.70 -2.05
CA ARG A 139 1.97 -10.66 -1.70
C ARG A 139 0.83 -10.64 -2.70
N ALA A 140 0.45 -9.47 -3.22
CA ALA A 140 -0.56 -9.37 -4.27
C ALA A 140 -0.13 -10.07 -5.56
N LEU A 141 1.18 -10.05 -5.87
CA LEU A 141 1.79 -10.81 -6.96
C LEU A 141 2.04 -12.30 -6.63
N LYS A 142 1.63 -12.78 -5.45
CA LYS A 142 1.87 -14.15 -4.95
C LYS A 142 3.37 -14.51 -4.87
N LEU A 143 4.23 -13.52 -4.67
CA LEU A 143 5.66 -13.71 -4.49
C LEU A 143 6.00 -13.97 -3.02
N SER A 144 7.11 -14.67 -2.78
CA SER A 144 7.58 -14.92 -1.42
C SER A 144 8.04 -13.62 -0.74
N ASP A 145 7.84 -13.56 0.57
CA ASP A 145 8.30 -12.44 1.39
C ASP A 145 9.84 -12.41 1.51
N LYS A 146 10.52 -13.50 1.13
CA LYS A 146 11.96 -13.74 1.33
C LYS A 146 12.82 -13.47 0.08
N ASP A 147 12.27 -13.63 -1.13
CA ASP A 147 13.12 -13.73 -2.32
C ASP A 147 13.00 -12.50 -3.24
N THR A 148 13.84 -11.49 -3.00
CA THR A 148 14.20 -10.55 -4.06
C THR A 148 15.58 -10.92 -4.60
N LYS A 149 15.61 -11.62 -5.74
CA LYS A 149 16.81 -11.67 -6.57
C LYS A 149 17.04 -10.26 -7.12
N VAL A 150 18.07 -9.60 -6.62
CA VAL A 150 18.56 -8.36 -7.24
C VAL A 150 19.35 -8.84 -8.45
N PHE A 151 18.85 -8.60 -9.66
CA PHE A 151 19.72 -8.60 -10.84
C PHE A 151 20.51 -7.31 -10.75
N VAL A 152 21.71 -7.40 -10.18
CA VAL A 152 22.72 -6.37 -10.42
C VAL A 152 23.16 -6.63 -11.86
N GLU A 153 22.72 -5.81 -12.80
CA GLU A 153 23.48 -5.66 -14.04
C GLU A 153 24.84 -5.07 -13.64
N THR A 154 25.81 -5.95 -13.36
CA THR A 154 27.20 -5.56 -13.41
C THR A 154 27.45 -5.18 -14.86
N GLY A 155 27.36 -3.88 -15.15
CA GLY A 155 27.83 -3.34 -16.41
C GLY A 155 29.24 -3.86 -16.62
N GLY A 156 29.39 -4.74 -17.60
CA GLY A 156 30.70 -5.18 -18.05
C GLY A 156 31.45 -3.95 -18.50
N CYS A 157 32.48 -3.59 -17.75
CA CYS A 157 33.53 -2.71 -18.24
C CYS A 157 34.19 -3.46 -19.40
N GLN A 158 33.75 -3.17 -20.63
CA GLN A 158 34.49 -3.60 -21.81
C GLN A 158 35.80 -2.82 -21.81
N GLN A 159 36.88 -3.58 -21.66
CA GLN A 159 38.24 -3.11 -21.86
C GLN A 159 38.38 -2.58 -23.28
N THR A 160 38.92 -1.37 -23.39
CA THR A 160 39.56 -0.84 -24.61
C THR A 160 40.96 -0.42 -24.25
#